data_AF-A0A2M7XC05-F1
#
_entry.id   AF-A0A2M7XC05-F1
#
_cell.length_a   1.000
_cell.length_b   1.000
_cell.length_c   1.000
_cell.angle_alpha   90.00
_cell.angle_beta   90.00
_cell.angle_gamma   90.00
#
_symmetry.space_group_name_H-M   'P 1'
#
loop_
_entity.id
_entity.type
_entity.pdbx_description
1 polymer ?
#
loop_
_entity_poly.entity_id
_entity_poly.type
_entity_poly.pdbx_seq_one_letter_code
_entity_poly.pdbx_strand_id
1 'polypeptide(L)'
;MFRLKRQLKNMHQQATPSHAFKMHLWHKLAEELGEASDCVPVRRFRFATVTGIASLVLVFGMGTGVYAYESPSVVDGHPLHFMKEGIESVEGVFARSPEGRARFHTRMMSRRLEEGETHLQDAAHAQRALERAAIQFEYSVDEVAGGFKDLERRGSFFDDLSVQQARYVELSSRVLESEDEIGGPWSLQQRVETHELSSEELRRLFRMNHGAMIDEEQR
;
A
#
# COMPACT_ATOMS: atom_id res chain seq x y z
N MET A 1 -23.51 13.94 19.36
CA MET A 1 -23.33 12.46 19.28
C MET A 1 -22.28 11.86 20.22
N PHE A 2 -21.24 12.58 20.66
CA PHE A 2 -20.13 11.99 21.46
C PHE A 2 -20.48 11.51 22.88
N ARG A 3 -21.54 12.02 23.51
CA ARG A 3 -21.93 11.64 24.88
C ARG A 3 -22.50 10.21 24.97
N LEU A 4 -23.27 9.78 23.97
CA LEU A 4 -23.85 8.43 23.89
C LEU A 4 -22.77 7.35 23.71
N LYS A 5 -21.76 7.59 22.86
CA LYS A 5 -20.62 6.67 22.70
C LYS A 5 -19.84 6.49 24.00
N ARG A 6 -19.67 7.57 24.78
CA ARG A 6 -19.00 7.52 26.09
C ARG A 6 -19.81 6.74 27.13
N GLN A 7 -21.13 6.92 27.15
CA GLN A 7 -22.03 6.16 28.03
C GLN A 7 -22.04 4.66 27.69
N LEU A 8 -22.15 4.30 26.40
CA LEU A 8 -22.06 2.91 25.94
C LEU A 8 -20.73 2.26 26.31
N LYS A 9 -19.61 2.96 26.14
CA LYS A 9 -18.29 2.45 26.53
C LYS A 9 -18.18 2.21 28.03
N ASN A 10 -18.73 3.11 28.85
CA ASN A 10 -18.74 2.95 30.30
C ASN A 10 -19.63 1.79 30.75
N MET A 11 -20.82 1.63 30.16
CA MET A 11 -21.71 0.50 30.43
C MET A 11 -21.08 -0.83 30.00
N HIS A 12 -20.39 -0.86 28.86
CA HIS A 12 -19.68 -2.05 28.40
C HIS A 12 -18.55 -2.43 29.36
N GLN A 13 -17.76 -1.46 29.82
CA GLN A 13 -16.70 -1.67 30.82
C GLN A 13 -17.27 -2.18 32.16
N GLN A 14 -18.42 -1.68 32.59
CA GLN A 14 -19.10 -2.16 33.80
C GLN A 14 -19.74 -3.54 33.64
N ALA A 15 -20.17 -3.89 32.42
CA ALA A 15 -20.72 -5.20 32.09
C ALA A 15 -19.64 -6.25 31.80
N THR A 16 -18.36 -5.85 31.65
CA THR A 16 -17.29 -6.80 31.38
C THR A 16 -16.94 -7.53 32.67
N PRO A 17 -17.08 -8.87 32.75
CA PRO A 17 -16.78 -9.57 33.98
C PRO A 17 -15.31 -9.40 34.35
N SER A 18 -15.04 -9.26 35.65
CA SER A 18 -13.69 -9.07 36.17
C SER A 18 -12.78 -10.22 35.75
N HIS A 19 -11.49 -9.94 35.63
CA HIS A 19 -10.50 -10.97 35.29
C HIS A 19 -10.54 -12.13 36.29
N ALA A 20 -10.73 -11.84 37.58
CA ALA A 20 -10.89 -12.84 38.63
C ALA A 20 -12.11 -13.74 38.39
N PHE A 21 -13.25 -13.17 38.00
CA PHE A 21 -14.45 -13.94 37.66
C PHE A 21 -14.20 -14.87 36.47
N LYS A 22 -13.56 -14.37 35.41
CA LYS A 22 -13.21 -15.19 34.24
C LYS A 22 -12.31 -16.36 34.64
N MET A 23 -11.26 -16.10 35.41
CA MET A 23 -10.34 -17.15 35.88
C MET A 23 -11.05 -18.20 36.72
N HIS A 24 -11.95 -17.78 37.61
CA HIS A 24 -12.69 -18.70 38.47
C HIS A 24 -13.72 -19.52 37.67
N LEU A 25 -14.37 -18.89 36.68
CA LEU A 25 -15.25 -19.57 35.73
C LEU A 25 -14.47 -20.61 34.93
N TRP A 26 -13.29 -20.27 34.41
CA TRP A 26 -12.42 -21.20 33.69
C TRP A 26 -11.97 -22.37 34.57
N HIS A 27 -11.67 -22.12 35.84
CA HIS A 27 -11.29 -23.17 36.78
C HIS A 27 -12.46 -24.14 37.05
N LYS A 28 -13.66 -23.60 37.30
CA LYS A 28 -14.88 -24.43 37.45
C LYS A 28 -15.21 -25.21 36.19
N LEU A 29 -15.09 -24.59 35.02
CA LEU A 29 -15.32 -25.25 33.75
C LEU A 29 -14.30 -26.36 33.51
N ALA A 30 -13.02 -26.14 33.85
CA ALA A 30 -11.98 -27.16 33.73
C ALA A 30 -12.15 -28.32 34.72
N GLU A 31 -12.71 -28.04 35.90
CA GLU A 31 -13.02 -29.03 36.93
C GLU A 31 -14.24 -29.88 36.54
N GLU A 32 -15.31 -29.25 36.02
CA GLU A 32 -16.50 -29.97 35.54
C GLU A 32 -16.26 -30.70 34.20
N LEU A 33 -15.43 -30.18 33.30
CA LEU A 33 -15.02 -30.92 32.08
C LEU A 33 -13.95 -31.98 32.36
N GLY A 34 -13.23 -31.88 33.48
CA GLY A 34 -12.12 -32.75 33.84
C GLY A 34 -12.53 -34.19 34.12
N GLU A 35 -13.79 -34.44 34.50
CA GLU A 35 -14.31 -35.80 34.67
C GLU A 35 -14.69 -36.49 33.35
N ALA A 36 -14.80 -35.76 32.24
CA ALA A 36 -15.28 -36.29 30.96
C ALA A 36 -14.21 -36.44 29.86
N SER A 37 -12.95 -36.06 30.11
CA SER A 37 -11.95 -35.92 29.04
C SER A 37 -10.63 -36.63 29.32
N ASP A 38 -10.67 -37.96 29.34
CA ASP A 38 -9.50 -38.82 29.12
C ASP A 38 -9.03 -38.83 27.64
N CYS A 39 -9.42 -37.84 26.83
CA CYS A 39 -9.09 -37.81 25.41
C CYS A 39 -8.65 -36.43 24.92
N VAL A 40 -7.45 -36.44 24.34
CA VAL A 40 -6.82 -35.52 23.38
C VAL A 40 -5.87 -34.45 23.94
N PRO A 41 -4.55 -34.54 23.63
CA PRO A 41 -3.56 -33.55 24.02
C PRO A 41 -3.62 -32.33 23.10
N VAL A 42 -4.30 -31.28 23.55
CA VAL A 42 -4.43 -29.95 22.91
C VAL A 42 -3.08 -29.32 22.51
N ARG A 43 -1.97 -29.80 23.09
CA ARG A 43 -0.62 -29.27 22.86
C ARG A 43 0.02 -29.75 21.54
N ARG A 44 -0.38 -30.92 21.01
CA ARG A 44 0.16 -31.45 19.74
C ARG A 44 -0.45 -30.79 18.51
N PHE A 45 -1.70 -30.33 18.60
CA PHE A 45 -2.37 -29.61 17.51
C PHE A 45 -1.75 -28.25 17.20
N ARG A 46 -1.17 -27.55 18.20
CA ARG A 46 -0.55 -26.23 17.99
C ARG A 46 0.74 -26.30 17.19
N PHE A 47 1.50 -27.40 17.30
CA PHE A 47 2.72 -27.58 16.50
C PHE A 47 2.41 -27.98 15.06
N ALA A 48 1.45 -28.90 14.85
CA ALA A 48 1.07 -29.37 13.52
C ALA A 48 0.43 -28.27 12.66
N THR A 49 -0.36 -27.37 13.27
CA THR A 49 -0.94 -26.23 12.54
C THR A 49 0.12 -25.19 12.18
N VAL A 50 1.07 -24.90 13.07
CA VAL A 50 2.13 -23.91 12.80
C VAL A 50 3.12 -24.42 11.73
N THR A 51 3.56 -25.68 11.79
CA THR A 51 4.46 -26.24 10.76
C THR A 51 3.75 -26.52 9.44
N GLY A 52 2.47 -26.93 9.47
CA GLY A 52 1.66 -27.10 8.27
C GLY A 52 1.44 -25.78 7.53
N ILE A 53 1.07 -24.72 8.25
CA ILE A 53 0.92 -23.38 7.66
C ILE A 53 2.27 -22.84 7.18
N ALA A 54 3.35 -23.01 7.95
CA ALA A 54 4.67 -22.53 7.56
C ALA A 54 5.20 -23.21 6.28
N SER A 55 5.01 -24.53 6.14
CA SER A 55 5.42 -25.26 4.93
C SER A 55 4.58 -24.86 3.70
N LEU A 56 3.28 -24.62 3.89
CA LEU A 56 2.40 -24.15 2.82
C LEU A 56 2.78 -22.72 2.38
N VAL A 57 3.07 -21.82 3.33
CA VAL A 57 3.62 -20.48 3.06
C VAL A 57 4.97 -20.56 2.34
N LEU A 58 5.81 -21.53 2.65
CA LEU A 58 7.13 -21.67 2.04
C LEU A 58 7.04 -22.21 0.60
N VAL A 59 6.17 -23.19 0.34
CA VAL A 59 5.92 -23.75 -1.00
C VAL A 59 5.19 -22.74 -1.90
N PHE A 60 4.13 -22.10 -1.41
CA PHE A 60 3.43 -21.06 -2.16
C PHE A 60 4.26 -19.76 -2.27
N GLY A 61 5.11 -19.47 -1.29
CA GLY A 61 5.98 -18.30 -1.30
C GLY A 61 7.13 -18.40 -2.30
N MET A 62 7.77 -19.57 -2.44
CA MET A 62 8.96 -19.72 -3.30
C MET A 62 8.63 -19.90 -4.80
N GLY A 63 7.54 -20.59 -5.14
CA GLY A 63 7.18 -20.83 -6.55
C GLY A 63 6.16 -19.83 -7.08
N THR A 64 4.95 -19.90 -6.53
CA THR A 64 3.81 -19.09 -7.00
C THR A 64 3.91 -17.63 -6.60
N GLY A 65 4.50 -17.32 -5.44
CA GLY A 65 4.69 -15.94 -4.96
C GLY A 65 5.69 -15.16 -5.82
N VAL A 66 6.84 -15.75 -6.12
CA VAL A 66 7.85 -15.13 -7.00
C VAL A 66 7.27 -14.92 -8.40
N TYR A 67 6.60 -15.92 -8.96
CA TYR A 67 5.92 -15.76 -10.25
C TYR A 67 4.84 -14.66 -10.20
N ALA A 68 4.00 -14.65 -9.16
CA ALA A 68 2.95 -13.65 -9.02
C ALA A 68 3.50 -12.21 -8.89
N TYR A 69 4.68 -12.06 -8.31
CA TYR A 69 5.30 -10.76 -8.08
C TYR A 69 6.08 -10.25 -9.30
N GLU A 70 6.87 -11.13 -9.95
CA GLU A 70 7.73 -10.76 -11.08
C GLU A 70 7.02 -10.83 -12.45
N SER A 71 5.90 -11.55 -12.55
CA SER A 71 5.24 -11.73 -13.84
C SER A 71 4.44 -10.49 -14.26
N PRO A 72 4.70 -9.93 -15.46
CA PRO A 72 3.90 -8.83 -16.01
C PRO A 72 2.45 -9.21 -16.28
N SER A 73 2.16 -10.51 -16.45
CA SER A 73 0.80 -11.00 -16.69
C SER A 73 -0.07 -11.04 -15.44
N VAL A 74 0.51 -10.84 -14.26
CA VAL A 74 -0.23 -10.81 -12.99
C VAL A 74 -0.60 -9.37 -12.66
N VAL A 75 -1.73 -8.96 -13.22
CA VAL A 75 -2.35 -7.65 -13.09
C VAL A 75 -3.69 -7.72 -12.37
N ASP A 76 -4.34 -6.58 -12.16
CA ASP A 76 -5.72 -6.50 -11.69
C ASP A 76 -6.64 -7.44 -12.49
N GLY A 77 -7.35 -8.33 -11.79
CA GLY A 77 -8.21 -9.35 -12.40
C GLY A 77 -7.56 -10.73 -12.53
N HIS A 78 -6.24 -10.83 -12.41
CA HIS A 78 -5.55 -12.13 -12.38
C HIS A 78 -5.76 -12.84 -11.02
N PRO A 79 -6.00 -14.16 -10.98
CA PRO A 79 -6.24 -14.89 -9.72
C PRO A 79 -5.10 -14.78 -8.71
N LEU A 80 -3.87 -14.54 -9.16
CA LEU A 80 -2.69 -14.38 -8.30
C LEU A 80 -2.41 -12.93 -7.89
N HIS A 81 -3.23 -11.96 -8.31
CA HIS A 81 -2.99 -10.55 -8.01
C HIS A 81 -3.00 -10.25 -6.51
N PHE A 82 -3.86 -10.95 -5.74
CA PHE A 82 -3.88 -10.82 -4.28
C PHE A 82 -2.54 -11.19 -3.62
N MET A 83 -1.79 -12.13 -4.22
CA MET A 83 -0.46 -12.50 -3.71
C MET A 83 0.54 -11.38 -3.99
N LYS A 84 0.49 -10.77 -5.18
CA LYS A 84 1.32 -9.63 -5.56
C LYS A 84 1.09 -8.45 -4.60
N GLU A 85 -0.16 -8.03 -4.41
CA GLU A 85 -0.52 -6.97 -3.47
C GLU A 85 -0.10 -7.30 -2.03
N GLY A 86 -0.23 -8.57 -1.62
CA GLY A 86 0.22 -9.03 -0.31
C GLY A 86 1.73 -8.85 -0.11
N ILE A 87 2.54 -9.22 -1.11
CA ILE A 87 4.00 -9.06 -1.07
C ILE A 87 4.38 -7.57 -1.06
N GLU A 88 3.73 -6.75 -1.89
CA GLU A 88 3.96 -5.31 -1.95
C GLU A 88 3.58 -4.60 -0.63
N SER A 89 2.48 -5.02 0.00
CA SER A 89 2.08 -4.50 1.32
C SER A 89 3.14 -4.81 2.38
N VAL A 90 3.68 -6.03 2.37
CA VAL A 90 4.75 -6.43 3.29
C VAL A 90 6.02 -5.61 3.03
N GLU A 91 6.41 -5.42 1.77
CA GLU A 91 7.55 -4.58 1.39
C GLU A 91 7.38 -3.13 1.88
N GLY A 92 6.19 -2.56 1.72
CA GLY A 92 5.85 -1.22 2.22
C GLY A 92 5.95 -1.11 3.75
N VAL A 93 5.54 -2.14 4.50
CA VAL A 93 5.68 -2.17 5.97
C VAL A 93 7.15 -2.23 6.42
N PHE A 94 8.03 -2.84 5.62
CA PHE A 94 9.46 -2.88 5.92
C PHE A 94 10.20 -1.58 5.57
N ALA A 95 9.63 -0.72 4.72
CA ALA A 95 10.16 0.61 4.44
C ALA A 95 9.92 1.57 5.62
N ARG A 96 10.87 1.61 6.57
CA ARG A 96 10.74 2.40 7.81
C ARG A 96 11.25 3.85 7.73
N SER A 97 12.17 4.14 6.81
CA SER A 97 12.70 5.50 6.63
C SER A 97 11.89 6.27 5.59
N PRO A 98 11.80 7.61 5.67
CA PRO A 98 11.18 8.43 4.61
C PRO A 98 11.81 8.15 3.24
N GLU A 99 13.13 7.99 3.20
CA GLU A 99 13.88 7.61 2.00
C GLU A 99 13.46 6.25 1.43
N GLY A 100 13.29 5.25 2.31
CA GLY A 100 12.83 3.92 1.92
C GLY A 100 11.39 3.94 1.41
N ARG A 101 10.51 4.72 2.05
CA ARG A 101 9.10 4.84 1.66
C ARG A 101 8.95 5.57 0.33
N ALA A 102 9.64 6.69 0.14
CA ALA A 102 9.63 7.40 -1.13
C ALA A 102 10.10 6.50 -2.28
N ARG A 103 11.22 5.77 -2.10
CA ARG A 103 11.72 4.81 -3.10
C ARG A 103 10.75 3.67 -3.36
N PHE A 104 10.10 3.16 -2.31
CA PHE A 104 9.07 2.13 -2.44
C PHE A 104 7.91 2.66 -3.31
N HIS A 105 7.38 3.83 -2.99
CA HIS A 105 6.28 4.44 -3.75
C HIS A 105 6.66 4.74 -5.20
N THR A 106 7.86 5.27 -5.47
CA THR A 106 8.34 5.49 -6.84
C THR A 106 8.47 4.17 -7.62
N ARG A 107 8.93 3.10 -6.98
CA ARG A 107 8.98 1.76 -7.61
C ARG A 107 7.57 1.24 -7.91
N MET A 108 6.64 1.41 -6.97
CA MET A 108 5.24 1.02 -7.18
C MET A 108 4.62 1.82 -8.32
N MET A 109 4.87 3.13 -8.40
CA MET A 109 4.44 3.97 -9.53
C MET A 109 4.92 3.40 -10.87
N SER A 110 6.22 3.11 -11.01
CA SER A 110 6.78 2.51 -12.25
C SER A 110 6.08 1.20 -12.62
N ARG A 111 5.80 0.34 -11.65
CA ARG A 111 5.08 -0.91 -11.89
C ARG A 111 3.65 -0.69 -12.36
N ARG A 112 2.93 0.25 -11.75
CA ARG A 112 1.56 0.56 -12.19
C ARG A 112 1.53 1.16 -13.59
N LEU A 113 2.56 1.91 -13.99
CA LEU A 113 2.72 2.33 -15.38
C LEU A 113 2.95 1.15 -16.33
N GLU A 114 3.79 0.19 -15.98
CA GLU A 114 4.03 -1.03 -16.78
C GLU A 114 2.77 -1.90 -16.91
N GLU A 115 1.98 -2.01 -15.85
CA GLU A 115 0.68 -2.68 -15.90
C GLU A 115 -0.28 -1.96 -16.85
N GLY A 116 -0.30 -0.62 -16.82
CA GLY A 116 -1.11 0.18 -17.73
C GLY A 116 -0.69 0.01 -19.20
N GLU A 117 0.62 -0.04 -19.46
CA GLU A 117 1.17 -0.30 -20.80
C GLU A 117 0.77 -1.69 -21.32
N THR A 118 0.80 -2.70 -20.46
CA THR A 118 0.43 -4.08 -20.82
C THR A 118 -1.05 -4.20 -21.21
N HIS A 119 -1.89 -3.35 -20.62
CA HIS A 119 -3.35 -3.36 -20.81
C HIS A 119 -3.88 -2.18 -21.63
N LEU A 120 -3.06 -1.56 -22.49
CA LEU A 120 -3.50 -0.44 -23.34
C LEU A 120 -4.74 -0.73 -24.21
N GLN A 121 -4.95 -2.00 -24.56
CA GLN A 121 -6.13 -2.45 -25.33
C GLN A 121 -7.43 -2.47 -24.50
N ASP A 122 -7.31 -2.43 -23.17
CA ASP A 122 -8.42 -2.37 -22.22
C ASP A 122 -8.30 -1.06 -21.43
N ALA A 123 -8.90 0.00 -21.98
CA ALA A 123 -8.84 1.35 -21.43
C ALA A 123 -9.23 1.39 -19.93
N ALA A 124 -10.21 0.59 -19.51
CA ALA A 124 -10.64 0.55 -18.12
C ALA A 124 -9.60 -0.06 -17.16
N HIS A 125 -8.79 -1.02 -17.62
CA HIS A 125 -7.66 -1.54 -16.85
C HIS A 125 -6.48 -0.57 -16.87
N ALA A 126 -6.14 -0.01 -18.03
CA ALA A 126 -5.07 0.97 -18.14
C ALA A 126 -5.34 2.22 -17.29
N GLN A 127 -6.58 2.71 -17.27
CA GLN A 127 -7.00 3.84 -16.46
C GLN A 127 -6.89 3.54 -14.96
N ARG A 128 -7.32 2.36 -14.50
CA ARG A 128 -7.14 1.94 -13.09
C ARG A 128 -5.66 1.88 -12.70
N ALA A 129 -4.81 1.40 -13.60
CA ALA A 129 -3.37 1.37 -13.37
C ALA A 129 -2.78 2.80 -13.27
N LEU A 130 -3.21 3.71 -14.14
CA LEU A 130 -2.84 5.14 -14.08
C LEU A 130 -3.29 5.80 -12.78
N GLU A 131 -4.54 5.61 -12.36
CA GLU A 131 -5.04 6.15 -11.09
C GLU A 131 -4.21 5.68 -9.89
N ARG A 132 -3.84 4.39 -9.87
CA ARG A 132 -2.95 3.85 -8.85
C ARG A 132 -1.55 4.44 -8.94
N ALA A 133 -1.02 4.66 -10.14
CA ALA A 133 0.28 5.31 -10.32
C ALA A 133 0.28 6.74 -9.77
N ALA A 134 -0.80 7.50 -10.00
CA ALA A 134 -0.96 8.85 -9.47
C ALA A 134 -0.96 8.88 -7.93
N ILE A 135 -1.68 7.94 -7.28
CA ILE A 135 -1.66 7.80 -5.81
C ILE A 135 -0.24 7.51 -5.30
N GLN A 136 0.52 6.65 -5.98
CA GLN A 136 1.90 6.36 -5.59
C GLN A 136 2.81 7.58 -5.77
N PHE A 137 2.58 8.38 -6.82
CA PHE A 137 3.30 9.65 -7.01
C PHE A 137 3.08 10.61 -5.83
N GLU A 138 1.82 10.82 -5.42
CA GLU A 138 1.49 11.67 -4.27
C GLU A 138 2.19 11.21 -2.99
N TYR A 139 2.12 9.91 -2.68
CA TYR A 139 2.82 9.35 -1.51
C TYR A 139 4.33 9.55 -1.59
N SER A 140 4.92 9.42 -2.79
CA SER A 140 6.35 9.61 -2.97
C SER A 140 6.78 11.06 -2.69
N VAL A 141 5.96 12.05 -3.09
CA VAL A 141 6.20 13.48 -2.85
C VAL A 141 6.05 13.81 -1.37
N ASP A 142 4.99 13.29 -0.72
CA ASP A 142 4.73 13.48 0.71
C ASP A 142 5.87 12.93 1.57
N GLU A 143 6.39 11.75 1.23
CA GLU A 143 7.51 11.13 1.94
C GLU A 143 8.83 11.92 1.78
N VAL A 144 9.05 12.53 0.62
CA VAL A 144 10.19 13.45 0.42
C VAL A 144 10.04 14.71 1.25
N ALA A 145 8.84 15.31 1.27
CA ALA A 145 8.53 16.46 2.09
C ALA A 145 8.67 16.15 3.59
N GLY A 146 8.37 14.91 4.00
CA GLY A 146 8.38 14.44 5.38
C GLY A 146 9.74 14.23 6.04
N GLY A 147 10.87 14.36 5.31
CA GLY A 147 12.18 14.43 5.96
C GLY A 147 13.35 13.71 5.26
N PHE A 148 13.49 13.86 3.94
CA PHE A 148 14.76 13.53 3.27
C PHE A 148 15.89 14.41 3.81
N LYS A 149 16.86 13.81 4.51
CA LYS A 149 17.99 14.54 5.12
C LYS A 149 19.15 14.75 4.14
N ASP A 150 19.35 13.79 3.25
CA ASP A 150 20.43 13.81 2.26
C ASP A 150 19.98 14.55 0.99
N LEU A 151 20.60 15.70 0.72
CA LEU A 151 20.27 16.56 -0.42
C LEU A 151 20.67 15.96 -1.77
N GLU A 152 21.77 15.22 -1.82
CA GLU A 152 22.25 14.59 -3.07
C GLU A 152 21.30 13.47 -3.48
N ARG A 153 20.93 12.61 -2.51
CA ARG A 153 19.93 11.55 -2.74
C ARG A 153 18.55 12.09 -3.06
N ARG A 154 18.20 13.25 -2.52
CA ARG A 154 16.94 13.93 -2.84
C ARG A 154 16.93 14.44 -4.28
N GLY A 155 18.05 14.96 -4.77
CA GLY A 155 18.22 15.36 -6.16
C GLY A 155 18.02 14.18 -7.11
N SER A 156 18.77 13.09 -6.92
CA SER A 156 18.63 11.89 -7.76
C SER A 156 17.21 11.30 -7.72
N PHE A 157 16.54 11.38 -6.57
CA PHE A 157 15.17 10.93 -6.44
C PHE A 157 14.20 11.76 -7.27
N PHE A 158 14.35 13.09 -7.30
CA PHE A 158 13.51 13.94 -8.15
C PHE A 158 13.77 13.71 -9.64
N ASP A 159 15.01 13.42 -10.03
CA ASP A 159 15.34 13.04 -11.40
C ASP A 159 14.58 11.76 -11.79
N ASP A 160 14.66 10.72 -10.96
CA ASP A 160 13.91 9.47 -11.16
C ASP A 160 12.40 9.71 -11.22
N LEU A 161 11.86 10.54 -10.32
CA LEU A 161 10.44 10.85 -10.25
C LEU A 161 9.96 11.62 -11.50
N SER A 162 10.79 12.52 -12.02
CA SER A 162 10.48 13.28 -13.24
C SER A 162 10.39 12.38 -14.48
N VAL A 163 11.24 11.35 -14.57
CA VAL A 163 11.17 10.34 -15.63
C VAL A 163 9.86 9.57 -15.55
N GLN A 164 9.44 9.15 -14.35
CA GLN A 164 8.17 8.44 -14.16
C GLN A 164 6.97 9.34 -14.46
N GLN A 165 7.04 10.62 -14.11
CA GLN A 165 5.99 11.59 -14.45
C GLN A 165 5.85 11.77 -15.97
N ALA A 166 6.95 11.88 -16.70
CA ALA A 166 6.92 11.97 -18.16
C ALA A 166 6.27 10.72 -18.79
N ARG A 167 6.63 9.53 -18.28
CA ARG A 167 6.03 8.26 -18.72
C ARG A 167 4.54 8.18 -18.39
N TYR A 168 4.12 8.67 -17.23
CA TYR A 168 2.70 8.77 -16.87
C TYR A 168 1.92 9.64 -17.85
N VAL A 169 2.44 10.83 -18.20
CA VAL A 169 1.80 11.74 -19.15
C VAL A 169 1.66 11.06 -20.51
N GLU A 170 2.73 10.45 -21.02
CA GLU A 170 2.71 9.74 -22.30
C GLU A 170 1.71 8.57 -22.29
N LEU A 171 1.68 7.77 -21.22
CA LEU A 171 0.75 6.66 -21.13
C LEU A 171 -0.70 7.15 -21.06
N SER A 172 -0.95 8.23 -20.31
CA SER A 172 -2.27 8.83 -20.19
C SER A 172 -2.79 9.37 -21.52
N SER A 173 -1.92 9.93 -22.38
CA SER A 173 -2.33 10.39 -23.72
C SER A 173 -2.67 9.23 -24.64
N ARG A 174 -1.94 8.11 -24.56
CA ARG A 174 -2.23 6.90 -25.36
C ARG A 174 -3.55 6.24 -24.95
N VAL A 175 -3.88 6.23 -23.66
CA VAL A 175 -5.16 5.70 -23.16
C VAL A 175 -6.33 6.59 -23.60
N LEU A 176 -6.13 7.91 -23.60
CA LEU A 176 -7.08 8.88 -24.15
C LEU A 176 -7.39 8.62 -25.62
N GLU A 177 -6.34 8.45 -26.44
CA GLU A 177 -6.48 8.16 -27.87
C GLU A 177 -7.24 6.85 -28.12
N SER A 178 -7.00 5.82 -27.29
CA SER A 178 -7.73 4.55 -27.44
C SER A 178 -9.20 4.64 -27.01
N GLU A 179 -9.56 5.48 -26.03
CA GLU A 179 -10.96 5.73 -25.65
C GLU A 179 -11.74 6.48 -26.74
N ASP A 180 -11.09 7.45 -27.41
CA ASP A 180 -11.68 8.21 -28.51
C ASP A 180 -11.96 7.32 -29.72
N GLU A 181 -11.11 6.32 -30.00
CA GLU A 181 -11.34 5.32 -31.05
C GLU A 181 -12.47 4.33 -30.71
N ILE A 182 -12.67 4.03 -29.42
CA ILE A 182 -13.67 3.08 -28.93
C ILE A 182 -15.04 3.74 -28.69
N GLY A 183 -15.13 5.08 -28.75
CA GLY A 183 -16.38 5.81 -28.57
C GLY A 183 -16.85 5.84 -27.12
N GLY A 184 -15.91 5.97 -26.18
CA GLY A 184 -16.19 6.02 -24.74
C GLY A 184 -16.90 7.31 -24.31
N PRO A 185 -17.89 7.24 -23.39
CA PRO A 185 -18.46 8.42 -22.77
C PRO A 185 -17.53 8.88 -21.63
N TRP A 186 -17.26 10.19 -21.56
CA TRP A 186 -16.49 10.95 -20.55
C TRP A 186 -15.00 11.20 -20.87
N SER A 187 -14.70 12.47 -21.17
CA SER A 187 -13.37 12.96 -21.50
C SER A 187 -12.46 13.04 -20.26
N LEU A 188 -11.44 12.19 -20.25
CA LEU A 188 -10.27 12.20 -19.36
C LEU A 188 -9.57 13.58 -19.25
N GLN A 189 -9.80 14.52 -20.18
CA GLN A 189 -9.38 15.93 -20.10
C GLN A 189 -9.71 16.57 -18.75
N GLN A 190 -10.91 16.33 -18.22
CA GLN A 190 -11.34 16.94 -16.96
C GLN A 190 -10.57 16.43 -15.73
N ARG A 191 -9.97 15.23 -15.80
CA ARG A 191 -9.22 14.63 -14.67
C ARG A 191 -7.74 14.98 -14.72
N VAL A 192 -7.16 15.06 -15.92
CA VAL A 192 -5.78 15.55 -16.12
C VAL A 192 -5.67 17.02 -15.70
N GLU A 193 -6.64 17.88 -16.08
CA GLU A 193 -6.68 19.28 -15.64
C GLU A 193 -6.75 19.45 -14.11
N THR A 194 -7.30 18.48 -13.37
CA THR A 194 -7.37 18.54 -11.89
C THR A 194 -6.11 18.06 -11.17
N HIS A 195 -5.21 17.33 -11.83
CA HIS A 195 -3.98 16.77 -11.22
C HIS A 195 -2.69 17.37 -11.78
N GLU A 196 -2.76 18.39 -12.64
CA GLU A 196 -1.59 19.19 -12.98
C GLU A 196 -1.19 20.06 -11.79
N LEU A 197 -0.41 19.50 -10.87
CA LEU A 197 0.63 20.29 -10.21
C LEU A 197 1.52 20.81 -11.34
N SER A 198 1.30 22.07 -11.71
CA SER A 198 2.03 22.72 -12.79
C SER A 198 3.53 22.46 -12.60
N SER A 199 4.24 22.18 -13.70
CA SER A 199 5.72 22.11 -13.68
C SER A 199 6.34 23.34 -13.01
N GLU A 200 5.61 24.46 -13.00
CA GLU A 200 5.94 25.69 -12.33
C GLU A 200 5.76 25.63 -10.80
N GLU A 201 4.74 24.92 -10.28
CA GLU A 201 4.55 24.64 -8.85
C GLU A 201 5.59 23.65 -8.31
N LEU A 202 5.93 22.60 -9.06
CA LEU A 202 7.06 21.71 -8.74
C LEU A 202 8.38 22.50 -8.68
N ARG A 203 8.63 23.37 -9.67
CA ARG A 203 9.79 24.29 -9.65
C ARG A 203 9.71 25.34 -8.53
N ARG A 204 8.50 25.72 -8.09
CA ARG A 204 8.28 26.68 -7.01
C ARG A 204 8.55 26.04 -5.65
N LEU A 205 8.13 24.79 -5.45
CA LEU A 205 8.52 23.96 -4.30
C LEU A 205 10.04 23.76 -4.25
N PHE A 206 10.68 23.53 -5.41
CA PHE A 206 12.14 23.50 -5.54
C PHE A 206 12.81 24.83 -5.12
N ARG A 207 12.26 25.98 -5.56
CA ARG A 207 12.81 27.32 -5.24
C ARG A 207 12.58 27.74 -3.80
N MET A 208 11.42 27.48 -3.21
CA MET A 208 11.13 27.83 -1.81
C MET A 208 12.03 27.09 -0.83
N ASN A 209 12.46 25.87 -1.18
CA ASN A 209 13.37 25.08 -0.36
C ASN A 209 14.86 25.47 -0.52
N HIS A 210 15.26 26.07 -1.64
CA HIS A 210 16.61 26.62 -1.82
C HIS A 210 16.76 28.04 -1.25
N GLY A 211 15.70 28.86 -1.30
CA GLY A 211 15.73 30.23 -0.75
C GLY A 211 15.88 30.28 0.77
N ALA A 212 15.31 29.31 1.49
CA ALA A 212 15.45 29.22 2.95
C ALA A 212 16.88 28.91 3.41
N MET A 213 17.75 28.40 2.52
CA MET A 213 19.13 28.02 2.83
C MET A 213 20.12 29.20 2.76
N ILE A 214 19.80 30.26 2.00
CA ILE A 214 20.68 31.43 1.87
C ILE A 214 20.57 32.37 3.08
N ASP A 215 19.40 32.41 3.73
CA ASP A 215 19.16 33.27 4.89
C ASP A 215 19.70 32.68 6.22
N GLU A 216 19.97 31.37 6.30
CA GLU A 216 20.58 30.74 7.48
C GLU A 216 22.11 30.75 7.45
N GLU A 217 22.75 30.89 6.28
CA GLU A 217 24.22 30.97 6.17
C GLU A 217 24.76 32.42 6.35
N GLN A 218 23.85 33.40 6.53
CA GLN A 218 24.19 34.80 6.84
C GLN A 218 23.79 35.26 8.26
N ARG A 219 23.43 34.34 9.16
CA ARG A 219 23.22 34.60 10.59
C ARG A 219 24.17 33.80 11.46
#